data_AF-A0A246B8L1-F1
#
_entry.id   AF-A0A246B8L1-F1
#
_cell.length_a   1.000
_cell.length_b   1.000
_cell.length_c   1.000
_cell.angle_alpha   90.00
_cell.angle_beta   90.00
_cell.angle_gamma   90.00
#
_symmetry.space_group_name_H-M   'P 1'
#
loop_
_entity.id
_entity.type
_entity.pdbx_description
1 polymer ?
#
loop_
_entity_poly.entity_id
_entity_poly.type
_entity_poly.pdbx_seq_one_letter_code
_entity_poly.pdbx_strand_id
1 'polypeptide(L)' 'MNLTIEIENKEDYDFIKQLLERLKGVKVLPQPYEMIEGVPAHIFEAIDKYGENLKEEDMISKEEFFKFIDDEICRLNSQE' A
#
# COMPACT_ATOMS: atom_id res chain seq x y z
N MET A 1 -16.93 26.22 8.47
CA MET A 1 -17.70 25.63 7.35
C MET A 1 -16.69 24.96 6.45
N ASN A 2 -16.88 23.68 6.14
CA ASN A 2 -15.94 22.93 5.30
C ASN A 2 -16.53 22.87 3.89
N LEU A 3 -15.70 23.10 2.87
CA LEU A 3 -16.08 23.08 1.46
C LEU A 3 -15.27 22.00 0.75
N THR A 4 -15.95 21.12 0.02
CA THR A 4 -15.34 20.09 -0.81
C THR A 4 -15.38 20.55 -2.26
N ILE A 5 -14.26 20.40 -2.97
CA ILE A 5 -14.14 20.70 -4.40
C ILE A 5 -13.80 19.38 -5.10
N GLU A 6 -14.61 19.01 -6.09
CA GLU A 6 -14.35 17.87 -6.96
C GLU A 6 -13.68 18.34 -8.24
N ILE A 7 -12.66 17.61 -8.69
CA ILE A 7 -11.90 17.92 -9.90
C ILE A 7 -12.11 16.74 -10.85
N GLU A 8 -12.85 16.97 -11.94
CA GLU A 8 -13.21 15.91 -12.91
C GLU A 8 -11.99 15.43 -13.73
N ASN A 9 -11.07 16.35 -14.05
CA ASN A 9 -9.87 16.05 -14.81
C ASN A 9 -8.64 16.01 -13.90
N LYS A 10 -8.03 14.82 -13.77
CA LYS A 10 -6.84 14.61 -12.93
C LYS A 10 -5.64 15.46 -13.35
N GLU A 11 -5.52 15.81 -14.64
CA GLU A 11 -4.42 16.64 -15.15
C GLU A 11 -4.46 18.07 -14.60
N ASP A 12 -5.65 18.58 -14.29
CA ASP A 12 -5.83 19.93 -13.74
C ASP A 12 -5.56 20.00 -12.22
N TYR A 13 -5.39 18.84 -11.56
CA TYR A 13 -5.23 18.74 -10.11
C TYR A 13 -4.06 19.59 -9.59
N ASP A 14 -2.88 19.45 -10.22
CA ASP A 14 -1.68 20.15 -9.76
C ASP A 14 -1.80 21.66 -9.91
N PHE A 15 -2.41 22.13 -11.01
CA PHE A 15 -2.66 23.55 -11.24
C PHE A 15 -3.66 24.12 -10.23
N ILE A 16 -4.80 23.45 -10.03
CA ILE A 16 -5.84 23.88 -9.09
C ILE A 16 -5.32 23.86 -7.65
N LYS A 17 -4.56 22.83 -7.27
CA LYS A 17 -3.92 22.74 -5.95
C LYS A 17 -3.03 23.95 -5.69
N GLN A 18 -2.14 24.30 -6.63
CA GLN A 18 -1.27 25.47 -6.49
C GLN A 18 -2.04 26.78 -6.38
N LEU A 19 -3.16 26.92 -7.10
CA LEU A 19 -4.04 28.09 -6.99
C LEU A 19 -4.63 28.21 -5.58
N LEU A 20 -5.16 27.10 -5.05
CA LEU A 20 -5.80 27.05 -3.73
C LEU A 20 -4.80 27.29 -2.60
N GLU A 21 -3.58 26.75 -2.69
CA GLU A 21 -2.52 26.96 -1.68
C GLU A 21 -2.06 28.41 -1.56
N ARG A 22 -2.26 29.24 -2.60
CA ARG A 22 -1.95 30.69 -2.55
C ARG A 22 -2.97 31.49 -1.77
N LEU A 23 -4.16 30.95 -1.51
CA LEU A 23 -5.21 31.65 -0.78
C LEU A 23 -4.96 31.55 0.73
N LYS A 24 -4.94 32.69 1.42
CA LYS A 24 -4.81 32.72 2.88
C LYS A 24 -5.99 32.00 3.53
N GLY A 25 -5.71 31.06 4.42
CA GLY A 25 -6.71 30.32 5.19
C GLY A 25 -7.23 29.05 4.50
N VAL A 26 -6.71 28.70 3.33
CA VAL A 26 -7.02 27.43 2.65
C VAL A 26 -5.96 26.39 3.03
N LYS A 27 -6.41 25.19 3.41
CA LYS A 27 -5.56 24.03 3.64
C LYS A 27 -6.08 22.89 2.78
N VAL A 28 -5.25 22.42 1.85
CA VAL A 28 -5.53 21.21 1.09
C VAL A 28 -5.36 20.02 2.03
N LEU A 29 -6.42 19.25 2.21
CA LEU A 29 -6.34 18.01 2.97
C LEU A 29 -5.84 16.89 2.04
N PRO A 30 -4.92 16.03 2.50
CA PRO A 30 -4.59 14.83 1.74
C PRO A 30 -5.88 14.03 1.53
N GLN A 31 -6.12 13.60 0.29
CA GLN A 31 -7.22 12.67 0.07
C GLN A 31 -6.95 11.40 0.88
N PRO A 32 -7.97 10.82 1.52
CA PRO A 32 -7.83 9.49 2.08
C PRO A 32 -7.39 8.57 0.95
N TYR A 33 -6.27 7.89 1.13
CA TYR A 33 -5.86 6.84 0.20
C TYR A 33 -7.00 5.83 0.13
N GLU A 34 -7.36 5.41 -1.08
CA GLU A 34 -8.22 4.25 -1.23
C GLU A 34 -7.50 3.06 -0.60
N MET A 35 -8.17 2.35 0.30
CA MET A 35 -7.59 1.23 1.04
C MET A 35 -8.19 -0.06 0.48
N ILE A 36 -7.34 -0.99 0.07
CA ILE A 36 -7.71 -2.34 -0.37
C ILE A 36 -7.13 -3.31 0.64
N GLU A 37 -7.96 -4.17 1.23
CA GLU A 37 -7.54 -5.17 2.23
C GLU A 37 -6.70 -4.61 3.40
N GLY A 38 -6.95 -3.36 3.80
CA GLY A 38 -6.23 -2.71 4.90
C GLY A 38 -4.88 -2.10 4.54
N VAL A 39 -4.49 -2.11 3.25
CA VAL A 39 -3.31 -1.39 2.73
C VAL A 39 -3.71 -0.34 1.69
N PRO A 40 -2.92 0.73 1.49
CA PRO A 40 -3.19 1.69 0.42
C PRO A 40 -3.22 1.02 -0.97
N ALA A 41 -4.16 1.40 -1.83
CA ALA A 41 -4.41 0.77 -3.14
C ALA A 41 -3.15 0.66 -4.01
N HIS A 42 -2.35 1.72 -4.08
CA HIS A 42 -1.08 1.70 -4.83
C HIS A 42 -0.06 0.68 -4.30
N ILE A 43 -0.11 0.33 -3.01
CA ILE A 43 0.73 -0.71 -2.41
C ILE A 43 0.15 -2.08 -2.74
N PHE A 44 -1.17 -2.24 -2.64
CA PHE A 44 -1.86 -3.48 -3.04
C PHE A 44 -1.55 -3.85 -4.49
N GLU A 45 -1.73 -2.91 -5.42
CA GLU A 45 -1.42 -3.08 -6.85
C GLU A 45 0.05 -3.45 -7.09
N ALA A 46 0.97 -2.86 -6.32
CA ALA A 46 2.39 -3.18 -6.43
C ALA A 46 2.72 -4.61 -5.93
N ILE A 47 2.07 -5.07 -4.87
CA ILE A 47 2.20 -6.44 -4.35
C ILE A 47 1.63 -7.44 -5.36
N ASP A 48 0.44 -7.17 -5.89
CA ASP A 48 -0.23 -8.04 -6.86
C ASP A 48 0.63 -8.20 -8.12
N LYS A 49 1.11 -7.08 -8.67
CA LYS A 49 2.03 -7.08 -9.80
C LYS A 49 3.35 -7.81 -9.50
N TYR A 50 3.88 -7.68 -8.28
CA TYR A 50 5.06 -8.43 -7.88
C TYR A 50 4.78 -9.95 -7.91
N GLY A 51 3.63 -10.37 -7.36
CA GLY A 51 3.18 -11.75 -7.36
C GLY A 51 3.05 -12.35 -8.76
N GLU A 52 2.52 -11.60 -9.73
CA GLU A 52 2.43 -12.03 -11.13
C GLU A 52 3.78 -12.27 -11.80
N ASN A 53 4.85 -11.60 -11.33
CA ASN A 53 6.19 -11.72 -11.90
C ASN A 53 7.07 -12.75 -11.18
N LEU A 54 6.56 -13.40 -10.13
CA LEU A 54 7.29 -14.46 -9.44
C LEU A 54 7.42 -15.68 -10.34
N LYS A 55 8.64 -16.20 -10.42
CA LYS A 55 8.90 -17.48 -11.06
C LYS A 55 8.91 -18.58 -10.01
N GLU A 56 8.83 -19.82 -10.47
CA GLU A 56 8.92 -21.00 -9.61
C GLU A 56 10.23 -21.04 -8.80
N GLU A 57 11.34 -20.52 -9.36
CA GLU A 57 12.63 -20.38 -8.66
C GLU A 57 12.62 -19.35 -7.52
N ASP A 58 11.68 -18.40 -7.52
CA ASP A 58 11.51 -17.39 -6.48
C ASP A 58 10.59 -17.88 -5.34
N MET A 59 9.89 -19.01 -5.56
CA MET A 59 8.96 -19.58 -4.59
C MET A 59 9.67 -20.61 -3.69
N ILE A 60 9.26 -20.69 -2.43
CA ILE A 60 9.70 -21.77 -1.55
C ILE A 60 8.96 -23.06 -1.91
N SER A 61 9.66 -24.18 -1.87
CA SER A 61 9.00 -25.48 -1.99
C SER A 61 8.16 -25.78 -0.76
N LYS A 62 7.19 -26.70 -0.91
CA LYS A 62 6.38 -27.20 0.20
C LYS A 62 7.26 -27.79 1.32
N GLU A 63 8.29 -28.52 0.94
CA GLU A 63 9.21 -29.17 1.88
C GLU A 63 10.01 -28.14 2.68
N GLU A 64 10.51 -27.09 2.03
CA GLU A 64 11.20 -25.98 2.70
C GLU A 64 10.26 -25.21 3.64
N PHE A 65 9.01 -25.02 3.23
CA PHE A 65 8.00 -24.38 4.09
C PHE A 65 7.76 -25.17 5.39
N PHE A 66 7.57 -26.49 5.29
CA PHE A 66 7.37 -27.31 6.49
C PHE A 66 8.63 -27.40 7.35
N LYS A 67 9.81 -27.48 6.72
CA LYS A 67 11.07 -27.42 7.45
C LYS A 67 11.22 -26.11 8.23
N PHE A 68 10.88 -24.98 7.63
CA PHE A 68 10.89 -23.69 8.31
C PHE A 68 9.96 -23.66 9.52
N ILE A 69 8.75 -24.24 9.39
CA ILE A 69 7.81 -24.37 10.52
C ILE A 69 8.41 -25.23 11.63
N ASP A 70 8.97 -26.39 11.30
CA ASP A 70 9.55 -27.32 12.28
C ASP A 70 10.74 -26.69 13.02
N ASP A 71 11.61 -25.99 12.29
CA ASP A 71 12.75 -25.25 12.85
C ASP A 71 12.28 -24.14 13.81
N GLU A 72 11.22 -23.41 13.46
CA GLU A 72 10.66 -22.35 14.28
C GLU A 72 9.98 -22.89 15.55
N ILE A 73 9.26 -24.01 15.45
CA ILE A 73 8.68 -24.71 16.61
C ILE A 73 9.80 -25.16 17.56
N CYS A 74 10.86 -25.77 17.02
CA CYS A 74 12.02 -26.16 17.82
C CYS A 74 12.67 -24.96 18.52
N ARG A 75 12.84 -23.84 17.81
CA ARG A 75 13.39 -22.60 18.36
C ARG A 75 12.57 -22.09 19.52
N LEU A 76 11.24 -22.03 19.38
CA LEU A 76 10.34 -21.55 20.42
C LEU A 76 10.35 -22.48 21.65
N ASN A 77 10.30 -23.79 21.44
CA ASN A 77 10.34 -24.77 22.53
C ASN A 77 11.69 -24.79 23.26
N SER A 78 12.79 -24.42 22.59
CA SER A 78 14.12 -24.33 23.22
C SER A 78 14.32 -23.09 24.10
N GLN A 79 13.33 -22.18 24.15
CA GLN A 79 13.36 -20.98 25.00
C GLN A 79 12.75 -21.20 26.39
N GLU A 80 12.18 -22.38 26.66
CA GLU A 80 11.73 -22.84 27.99
C GLU A 80 12.85 -23.58 28.75
#